data_AF-A0A1E4EX76-F1
#
_entry.id   AF-A0A1E4EX76-F1
#
_cell.length_a   1.000
_cell.length_b   1.000
_cell.length_c   1.000
_cell.angle_alpha   90.00
_cell.angle_beta   90.00
_cell.angle_gamma   90.00
#
_symmetry.space_group_name_H-M   'P 1'
#
loop_
_entity.id
_entity.type
_entity.pdbx_description
1 polymer ?
#
loop_
_entity_poly.entity_id
_entity_poly.type
_entity_poly.pdbx_seq_one_letter_code
_entity_poly.pdbx_strand_id
1 'polypeptide(L)'
;MLRMPTSSQIIQRWGGPSGMGQQYLHAIPTITTLIELMAKSPRTAGTFRDRVERAGPTKMRHHEMDKAFSCYGLGYVYRLMSKQSGDAEMANLLTRVATLAILSPAELEKVDWVARAFSHRHPDGSKDILAPAQLILHWLTGSDTPQKTYQCDWVLQRYSEFLTQAWQAAMQNQIHLQFPW
;
A
#
# COMPACT_ATOMS: atom_id res chain seq x y z
N MET A 1 -22.20 -9.80 -16.83
CA MET A 1 -21.33 -8.74 -16.28
C MET A 1 -21.30 -8.83 -14.77
N LEU A 2 -20.33 -9.55 -14.22
CA LEU A 2 -20.02 -9.53 -12.78
C LEU A 2 -19.28 -8.21 -12.48
N ARG A 3 -20.02 -7.11 -12.39
CA ARG A 3 -19.44 -5.84 -11.92
C ARG A 3 -19.32 -5.92 -10.41
N MET A 4 -18.12 -5.77 -9.87
CA MET A 4 -17.99 -5.52 -8.43
C MET A 4 -18.86 -4.29 -8.08
N PRO A 5 -19.79 -4.39 -7.11
CA PRO A 5 -20.72 -3.30 -6.77
C PRO A 5 -19.98 -2.00 -6.46
N THR A 6 -18.84 -2.12 -5.76
CA THR A 6 -17.95 -1.02 -5.38
C THR A 6 -17.38 -0.28 -6.58
N SER A 7 -17.01 -0.99 -7.65
CA SER A 7 -16.50 -0.38 -8.89
C SER A 7 -17.58 0.43 -9.61
N SER A 8 -18.80 -0.11 -9.66
CA SER A 8 -19.94 0.57 -10.30
C SER A 8 -20.32 1.85 -9.56
N GLN A 9 -20.29 1.81 -8.22
CA GLN A 9 -20.52 2.99 -7.38
C GLN A 9 -19.46 4.07 -7.64
N ILE A 10 -18.19 3.69 -7.79
CA ILE A 10 -17.11 4.63 -8.10
C ILE A 10 -17.35 5.33 -9.45
N ILE A 11 -17.68 4.56 -10.49
CA ILE A 11 -17.91 5.10 -11.84
C ILE A 11 -19.11 6.06 -11.83
N GLN A 12 -20.21 5.71 -11.16
CA GLN A 12 -21.40 6.56 -11.11
C GLN A 12 -21.15 7.89 -10.40
N ARG A 13 -20.33 7.89 -9.35
CA ARG A 13 -20.17 9.07 -8.47
C ARG A 13 -19.05 10.00 -8.90
N TRP A 14 -17.99 9.51 -9.56
CA TRP A 14 -16.81 10.31 -9.93
C TRP A 14 -16.56 10.40 -11.46
N GLY A 15 -17.64 10.65 -12.21
CA GLY A 15 -17.55 11.17 -13.59
C GLY A 15 -17.75 10.17 -14.72
N GLY A 16 -18.37 9.01 -14.47
CA GLY A 16 -18.73 8.06 -15.51
C GLY A 16 -17.52 7.37 -16.18
N PRO A 17 -17.70 6.78 -17.37
CA PRO A 17 -16.68 5.97 -18.06
C PRO A 17 -15.41 6.73 -18.49
N SER A 18 -15.40 8.06 -18.41
CA SER A 18 -14.23 8.91 -18.69
C SER A 18 -13.81 9.74 -17.48
N GLY A 19 -14.41 9.49 -16.31
CA GLY A 19 -14.16 10.22 -15.08
C GLY A 19 -12.90 9.77 -14.35
N MET A 20 -12.53 10.54 -13.33
CA MET A 20 -11.36 10.26 -12.48
C MET A 20 -11.47 8.89 -11.79
N GLY A 21 -12.68 8.47 -11.40
CA GLY A 21 -12.92 7.15 -10.84
C GLY A 21 -12.53 6.01 -11.80
N GLN A 22 -12.82 6.15 -13.09
CA GLN A 22 -12.45 5.16 -14.12
C GLN A 22 -10.93 5.10 -14.30
N GLN A 23 -10.25 6.24 -14.31
CA GLN A 23 -8.78 6.29 -14.46
C GLN A 23 -8.09 5.54 -13.30
N TYR A 24 -8.52 5.76 -12.07
CA TYR A 24 -8.00 5.03 -10.91
C TYR A 24 -8.29 3.53 -10.99
N LEU A 25 -9.51 3.15 -11.39
CA LEU A 25 -9.87 1.74 -11.58
C LEU A 25 -8.98 1.05 -12.64
N HIS A 26 -8.60 1.75 -13.71
CA HIS A 26 -7.66 1.23 -14.72
C HIS A 26 -6.24 1.06 -14.20
N ALA A 27 -5.80 1.90 -13.26
CA ALA A 27 -4.47 1.80 -12.67
C ALA A 27 -4.35 0.68 -11.61
N ILE A 28 -5.45 0.29 -10.96
CA ILE A 28 -5.46 -0.67 -9.84
C ILE A 28 -4.74 -1.99 -10.17
N PRO A 29 -5.05 -2.73 -11.25
CA PRO A 29 -4.42 -4.04 -11.46
C PRO A 29 -2.92 -3.96 -11.66
N THR A 30 -2.45 -2.92 -12.34
CA THR A 30 -1.01 -2.70 -12.54
C THR A 30 -0.34 -2.47 -11.21
N ILE A 31 -0.89 -1.56 -10.38
CA ILE A 31 -0.28 -1.26 -9.09
C ILE A 31 -0.38 -2.44 -8.12
N THR A 32 -1.49 -3.17 -8.10
CA THR A 32 -1.64 -4.34 -7.22
C THR A 32 -0.74 -5.49 -7.63
N THR A 33 -0.61 -5.76 -8.94
CA THR A 33 0.34 -6.76 -9.46
C THR A 33 1.77 -6.39 -9.09
N LEU A 34 2.16 -5.12 -9.24
CA LEU A 34 3.50 -4.66 -8.86
C LEU A 34 3.74 -4.77 -7.35
N ILE A 35 2.77 -4.39 -6.52
CA ILE A 35 2.84 -4.56 -5.06
C ILE A 35 3.06 -6.04 -4.73
N GLU A 36 2.26 -6.94 -5.30
CA GLU A 36 2.35 -8.37 -5.05
C GLU A 36 3.72 -8.94 -5.47
N LEU A 37 4.19 -8.60 -6.67
CA LEU A 37 5.49 -9.04 -7.18
C LEU A 37 6.65 -8.55 -6.30
N MET A 38 6.61 -7.28 -5.89
CA MET A 38 7.66 -6.72 -5.05
C MET A 38 7.62 -7.28 -3.63
N ALA A 39 6.43 -7.45 -3.05
CA ALA A 39 6.26 -7.97 -1.71
C ALA A 39 6.76 -9.42 -1.60
N LYS A 40 6.45 -10.26 -2.59
CA LYS A 40 6.89 -11.66 -2.67
C LYS A 40 8.31 -11.84 -3.24
N SER A 41 8.97 -10.75 -3.62
CA SER A 41 10.31 -10.82 -4.20
C SER A 41 11.34 -11.20 -3.12
N PRO A 42 12.14 -12.26 -3.33
CA PRO A 42 13.21 -12.63 -2.42
C PRO A 42 14.22 -11.49 -2.20
N ARG A 43 14.39 -10.61 -3.18
CA ARG A 43 15.29 -9.45 -3.06
C ARG A 43 14.75 -8.41 -2.09
N THR A 44 13.45 -8.12 -2.12
CA THR A 44 12.82 -7.16 -1.20
C THR A 44 12.90 -7.68 0.23
N ALA A 45 12.40 -8.88 0.45
CA ALA A 45 12.38 -9.52 1.76
C ALA A 45 13.79 -9.80 2.30
N GLY A 46 14.72 -10.25 1.45
CA GLY A 46 16.13 -10.47 1.81
C GLY A 46 16.84 -9.17 2.20
N THR A 47 16.73 -8.12 1.38
CA THR A 47 17.34 -6.82 1.67
C THR A 47 16.80 -6.22 2.97
N PHE A 48 15.47 -6.31 3.18
CA PHE A 48 14.84 -5.86 4.40
C PHE A 48 15.38 -6.62 5.62
N ARG A 49 15.35 -7.96 5.55
CA ARG A 49 15.83 -8.84 6.62
C ARG A 49 17.28 -8.52 6.99
N ASP A 50 18.17 -8.51 6.01
CA ASP A 50 19.60 -8.30 6.22
C ASP A 50 19.88 -6.96 6.91
N ARG A 51 19.17 -5.90 6.53
CA ARG A 51 19.33 -4.58 7.15
C ARG A 51 18.84 -4.55 8.59
N VAL A 52 17.67 -5.10 8.85
CA VAL A 52 17.07 -5.09 10.18
C VAL A 52 17.86 -5.99 11.14
N GLU A 53 18.31 -7.17 10.70
CA GLU A 53 19.10 -8.09 11.51
C GLU A 53 20.51 -7.55 11.83
N ARG A 54 21.13 -6.79 10.90
CA ARG A 54 22.40 -6.08 11.19
C ARG A 54 22.26 -5.01 12.27
N ALA A 55 21.06 -4.43 12.43
CA ALA A 55 20.76 -3.47 13.48
C ALA A 55 20.40 -4.13 14.82
N GLY A 56 20.33 -5.48 14.87
CA GLY A 56 20.15 -6.26 16.09
C GLY A 56 19.37 -7.56 15.82
N PRO A 57 19.51 -8.58 16.67
CA PRO A 57 18.88 -9.88 16.45
C PRO A 57 17.35 -9.75 16.42
N THR A 58 16.73 -10.40 15.43
CA THR A 58 15.28 -10.53 15.27
C THR A 58 14.98 -11.83 14.53
N LYS A 59 13.76 -12.36 14.67
CA LYS A 59 13.27 -13.47 13.85
C LYS A 59 12.11 -12.98 13.00
N MET A 60 12.27 -13.00 11.68
CA MET A 60 11.24 -12.58 10.72
C MET A 60 10.85 -13.73 9.79
N ARG A 61 9.57 -14.09 9.76
CA ARG A 61 9.06 -15.11 8.83
C ARG A 61 8.79 -14.47 7.47
N HIS A 62 9.15 -15.17 6.40
CA HIS A 62 9.05 -14.64 5.04
C HIS A 62 7.60 -14.28 4.66
N HIS A 63 6.65 -15.19 4.92
CA HIS A 63 5.24 -14.95 4.64
C HIS A 63 4.62 -13.79 5.45
N GLU A 64 5.19 -13.45 6.62
CA GLU A 64 4.76 -12.28 7.39
C GLU A 64 5.27 -10.99 6.72
N MET A 65 6.49 -11.01 6.17
CA MET A 65 7.04 -9.90 5.39
C MET A 65 6.23 -9.65 4.11
N ASP A 66 5.93 -10.69 3.32
CA ASP A 66 5.15 -10.55 2.08
C ASP A 66 3.81 -9.84 2.36
N LYS A 67 3.14 -10.25 3.45
CA LYS A 67 1.89 -9.65 3.89
C LYS A 67 2.08 -8.20 4.36
N ALA A 68 3.10 -7.92 5.16
CA ALA A 68 3.38 -6.59 5.65
C ALA A 68 3.70 -5.60 4.52
N PHE A 69 4.51 -6.00 3.54
CA PHE A 69 4.84 -5.19 2.37
C PHE A 69 3.64 -4.97 1.45
N SER A 70 2.76 -5.98 1.31
CA SER A 70 1.51 -5.84 0.56
C SER A 70 0.58 -4.82 1.22
N CYS A 71 0.35 -4.94 2.54
CA CYS A 71 -0.45 -3.98 3.30
C CYS A 71 0.17 -2.58 3.30
N TYR A 72 1.50 -2.48 3.44
CA TYR A 72 2.23 -1.22 3.34
C TYR A 72 1.99 -0.54 1.99
N GLY A 73 2.16 -1.30 0.90
CA GLY A 73 1.96 -0.79 -0.45
C GLY A 73 0.54 -0.29 -0.70
N LEU A 74 -0.48 -1.05 -0.28
CA LEU A 74 -1.88 -0.66 -0.42
C LEU A 74 -2.22 0.58 0.41
N GLY A 75 -1.75 0.64 1.67
CA GLY A 75 -1.94 1.83 2.52
C GLY A 75 -1.21 3.07 1.99
N TYR A 76 -0.07 2.89 1.31
CA TYR A 76 0.61 3.97 0.62
C TYR A 76 -0.15 4.45 -0.63
N VAL A 77 -0.69 3.54 -1.43
CA VAL A 77 -1.53 3.87 -2.59
C VAL A 77 -2.80 4.60 -2.15
N TYR A 78 -3.44 4.19 -1.04
CA TYR A 78 -4.52 4.96 -0.42
C TYR A 78 -4.13 6.43 -0.20
N ARG A 79 -2.95 6.66 0.40
CA ARG A 79 -2.43 8.01 0.67
C ARG A 79 -2.20 8.80 -0.63
N LEU A 80 -1.67 8.17 -1.68
CA LEU A 80 -1.50 8.81 -2.98
C LEU A 80 -2.84 9.23 -3.57
N MET A 81 -3.81 8.30 -3.60
CA MET A 81 -5.16 8.55 -4.11
C MET A 81 -5.84 9.67 -3.35
N SER A 82 -5.88 9.59 -2.01
CA SER A 82 -6.51 10.61 -1.16
C SER A 82 -5.89 11.99 -1.35
N LYS A 83 -4.55 12.07 -1.49
CA LYS A 83 -3.85 13.33 -1.75
C LYS A 83 -4.17 13.90 -3.14
N GLN A 84 -4.23 13.06 -4.16
CA GLN A 84 -4.46 13.50 -5.55
C GLN A 84 -5.91 13.86 -5.82
N SER A 85 -6.86 13.11 -5.26
CA SER A 85 -8.29 13.35 -5.44
C SER A 85 -8.85 14.45 -4.52
N GLY A 86 -8.23 14.67 -3.36
CA GLY A 86 -8.84 15.46 -2.28
C GLY A 86 -10.07 14.79 -1.64
N ASP A 87 -10.34 13.51 -1.97
CA ASP A 87 -11.51 12.76 -1.55
C ASP A 87 -11.09 11.43 -0.91
N ALA A 88 -11.21 11.39 0.43
CA ALA A 88 -10.86 10.22 1.23
C ALA A 88 -11.84 9.04 1.03
N GLU A 89 -13.10 9.31 0.68
CA GLU A 89 -14.10 8.28 0.46
C GLU A 89 -13.78 7.50 -0.81
N MET A 90 -13.46 8.20 -1.91
CA MET A 90 -13.02 7.56 -3.14
C MET A 90 -11.75 6.73 -2.91
N ALA A 91 -10.75 7.28 -2.21
CA ALA A 91 -9.52 6.57 -1.90
C ALA A 91 -9.78 5.30 -1.08
N ASN A 92 -10.71 5.33 -0.13
CA ASN A 92 -11.10 4.18 0.67
C ASN A 92 -11.75 3.08 -0.20
N LEU A 93 -12.72 3.46 -1.04
CA LEU A 93 -13.39 2.50 -1.93
C LEU A 93 -12.41 1.85 -2.92
N LEU A 94 -11.51 2.64 -3.53
CA LEU A 94 -10.47 2.14 -4.43
C LEU A 94 -9.47 1.23 -3.71
N THR A 95 -9.07 1.57 -2.49
CA THR A 95 -8.13 0.75 -1.69
C THR A 95 -8.78 -0.56 -1.28
N ARG A 96 -10.08 -0.59 -0.97
CA ARG A 96 -10.83 -1.83 -0.74
C ARG A 96 -10.82 -2.71 -1.97
N VAL A 97 -11.10 -2.16 -3.16
CA VAL A 97 -11.02 -2.91 -4.42
C VAL A 97 -9.61 -3.45 -4.65
N ALA A 98 -8.59 -2.62 -4.46
CA ALA A 98 -7.18 -3.02 -4.61
C ALA A 98 -6.77 -4.11 -3.62
N THR A 99 -7.23 -4.02 -2.37
CA THR A 99 -6.95 -5.03 -1.34
C THR A 99 -7.55 -6.36 -1.71
N LEU A 100 -8.83 -6.38 -2.11
CA LEU A 100 -9.53 -7.61 -2.50
C LEU A 100 -8.96 -8.26 -3.77
N ALA A 101 -8.15 -7.53 -4.55
CA ALA A 101 -7.49 -8.09 -5.72
C ALA A 101 -6.28 -8.98 -5.38
N ILE A 102 -5.60 -8.75 -4.24
CA ILE A 102 -4.33 -9.44 -3.90
C ILE A 102 -4.26 -9.97 -2.46
N LEU A 103 -5.20 -9.60 -1.59
CA LEU A 103 -5.28 -10.03 -0.19
C LEU A 103 -6.69 -10.52 0.15
N SER A 104 -6.79 -11.30 1.22
CA SER A 104 -8.10 -11.71 1.76
C SER A 104 -8.79 -10.54 2.46
N PRO A 105 -10.14 -10.54 2.54
CA PRO A 105 -10.89 -9.52 3.27
C PRO A 105 -10.45 -9.33 4.73
N ALA A 106 -9.90 -10.37 5.37
CA ALA A 106 -9.41 -10.32 6.75
C ALA A 106 -8.20 -9.38 6.93
N GLU A 107 -7.52 -8.99 5.84
CA GLU A 107 -6.35 -8.11 5.89
C GLU A 107 -6.70 -6.62 5.73
N LEU A 108 -7.97 -6.28 5.48
CA LEU A 108 -8.42 -4.89 5.33
C LEU A 108 -8.06 -4.03 6.54
N GLU A 109 -8.23 -4.57 7.76
CA GLU A 109 -7.90 -3.86 8.99
C GLU A 109 -6.41 -3.48 9.05
N LYS A 110 -5.51 -4.35 8.56
CA LYS A 110 -4.07 -4.06 8.55
C LYS A 110 -3.71 -2.99 7.52
N VAL A 111 -4.40 -2.95 6.39
CA VAL A 111 -4.26 -1.85 5.42
C VAL A 111 -4.71 -0.53 6.06
N ASP A 112 -5.80 -0.54 6.83
CA ASP A 112 -6.27 0.64 7.56
C ASP A 112 -5.27 1.09 8.62
N TRP A 113 -4.64 0.17 9.37
CA TRP A 113 -3.58 0.51 10.33
C TRP A 113 -2.40 1.20 9.65
N VAL A 114 -1.94 0.68 8.52
CA VAL A 114 -0.89 1.31 7.71
C VAL A 114 -1.31 2.71 7.24
N ALA A 115 -2.52 2.85 6.69
CA ALA A 115 -3.03 4.14 6.21
C ALA A 115 -3.07 5.19 7.33
N ARG A 116 -3.46 4.78 8.55
CA ARG A 116 -3.44 5.64 9.74
C ARG A 116 -2.03 6.00 10.18
N ALA A 117 -1.07 5.07 10.12
CA ALA A 117 0.31 5.33 10.49
C ALA A 117 0.95 6.47 9.68
N PHE A 118 0.59 6.62 8.39
CA PHE A 118 1.06 7.75 7.58
C PHE A 118 0.57 9.14 8.02
N SER A 119 -0.49 9.16 8.82
CA SER A 119 -1.13 10.36 9.37
C SER A 119 -0.87 10.52 10.87
N HIS A 120 -0.05 9.65 11.47
CA HIS A 120 0.28 9.70 12.89
C HIS A 120 0.98 11.03 13.25
N ARG A 121 0.68 11.52 14.46
CA ARG A 121 1.24 12.75 15.01
C ARG A 121 1.67 12.50 16.45
N HIS A 122 2.77 13.13 16.84
CA HIS A 122 3.21 13.17 18.22
C HIS A 122 2.24 14.02 19.07
N PRO A 123 2.30 13.92 20.42
CA PRO A 123 1.45 14.72 21.31
C PRO A 123 1.58 16.24 21.12
N ASP A 124 2.72 16.70 20.62
CA ASP A 124 2.99 18.11 20.27
C ASP A 124 2.37 18.54 18.93
N GLY A 125 1.67 17.64 18.23
CA GLY A 125 1.03 17.87 16.94
C GLY A 125 1.97 17.74 15.73
N SER A 126 3.27 17.54 15.93
CA SER A 126 4.23 17.32 14.85
C SER A 126 3.99 15.98 14.16
N LYS A 127 4.31 15.91 12.86
CA LYS A 127 4.11 14.67 12.10
C LYS A 127 5.16 13.65 12.48
N ASP A 128 4.71 12.47 12.86
CA ASP A 128 5.60 11.32 13.08
C ASP A 128 5.88 10.65 11.73
N ILE A 129 7.06 10.90 11.19
CA ILE A 129 7.46 10.36 9.88
C ILE A 129 7.85 8.88 9.96
N LEU A 130 8.21 8.38 11.15
CA LEU A 130 8.70 7.01 11.36
C LEU A 130 7.60 6.04 11.77
N ALA A 131 6.42 6.53 12.14
CA ALA A 131 5.27 5.71 12.52
C ALA A 131 4.95 4.53 11.56
N PRO A 132 5.01 4.68 10.21
CA PRO A 132 4.83 3.54 9.32
C PRO A 132 5.93 2.47 9.48
N ALA A 133 7.18 2.88 9.65
CA ALA A 133 8.30 1.96 9.86
C ALA A 133 8.21 1.26 11.22
N GLN A 134 7.83 1.98 12.27
CA GLN A 134 7.59 1.42 13.60
C GLN A 134 6.47 0.37 13.56
N LEU A 135 5.35 0.68 12.89
CA LEU A 135 4.23 -0.26 12.74
C LEU A 135 4.67 -1.55 12.05
N ILE A 136 5.35 -1.45 10.90
CA ILE A 136 5.81 -2.62 10.14
C ILE A 136 6.83 -3.43 10.93
N LEU A 137 7.77 -2.77 11.60
CA LEU A 137 8.79 -3.44 12.40
C LEU A 137 8.18 -4.14 13.63
N HIS A 138 7.25 -3.47 14.32
CA HIS A 138 6.53 -4.05 15.44
C HIS A 138 5.68 -5.25 15.01
N TRP A 139 4.99 -5.15 13.87
CA TRP A 139 4.26 -6.28 13.30
C TRP A 139 5.19 -7.47 13.03
N LEU A 140 6.34 -7.25 12.38
CA LEU A 140 7.22 -8.33 11.94
C LEU A 140 8.09 -8.93 13.04
N THR A 141 8.36 -8.18 14.12
CA THR A 141 9.37 -8.58 15.11
C THR A 141 8.90 -8.47 16.55
N GLY A 142 7.76 -7.83 16.82
CA GLY A 142 7.27 -7.53 18.17
C GLY A 142 8.06 -6.44 18.90
N SER A 143 9.08 -5.84 18.28
CA SER A 143 9.95 -4.84 18.91
C SER A 143 10.41 -3.79 17.91
N ASP A 144 10.36 -2.52 18.28
CA ASP A 144 10.99 -1.44 17.53
C ASP A 144 12.07 -0.78 18.38
N THR A 145 13.27 -0.67 17.81
CA THR A 145 14.38 0.10 18.40
C THR A 145 14.73 1.20 17.41
N PRO A 146 15.24 2.36 17.84
CA PRO A 146 15.55 3.45 16.93
C PRO A 146 16.40 3.02 15.73
N GLN A 147 17.45 2.22 15.96
CA GLN A 147 18.33 1.73 14.90
C GLN A 147 17.59 0.86 13.88
N LYS A 148 16.77 -0.10 14.35
CA LYS A 148 15.98 -0.97 13.46
C LYS A 148 14.90 -0.17 12.71
N THR A 149 14.27 0.81 13.37
CA THR A 149 13.26 1.67 12.77
C THR A 149 13.84 2.47 11.61
N TYR A 150 15.04 3.06 11.76
CA TYR A 150 15.71 3.74 10.64
C TYR A 150 16.07 2.82 9.48
N GLN A 151 16.50 1.58 9.76
CA GLN A 151 16.75 0.60 8.70
C GLN A 151 15.47 0.18 7.97
N CYS A 152 14.39 -0.02 8.72
CA CYS A 152 13.06 -0.30 8.16
C CYS A 152 12.58 0.87 7.29
N ASP A 153 12.63 2.09 7.80
CA ASP A 153 12.20 3.30 7.09
C ASP A 153 12.97 3.49 5.78
N TRP A 154 14.29 3.29 5.79
CA TRP A 154 15.09 3.38 4.56
C TRP A 154 14.58 2.46 3.45
N VAL A 155 14.22 1.21 3.78
CA VAL A 155 13.70 0.25 2.79
C VAL A 155 12.30 0.67 2.33
N LEU A 156 11.45 1.07 3.27
CA LEU A 156 10.09 1.49 2.98
C LEU A 156 10.04 2.77 2.12
N GLN A 157 10.98 3.70 2.32
CA GLN A 157 11.14 4.88 1.48
C GLN A 157 11.40 4.49 0.02
N ARG A 158 12.37 3.61 -0.24
CA ARG A 158 12.65 3.11 -1.61
C ARG A 158 11.47 2.40 -2.23
N TYR A 159 10.77 1.58 -1.44
CA TYR A 159 9.56 0.90 -1.86
C TYR A 159 8.47 1.92 -2.27
N SER A 160 8.27 2.96 -1.46
CA SER A 160 7.26 3.99 -1.69
C SER A 160 7.60 4.95 -2.86
N GLU A 161 8.89 5.25 -3.05
CA GLU A 161 9.40 6.00 -4.21
C GLU A 161 9.07 5.27 -5.51
N PHE A 162 9.34 3.96 -5.55
CA PHE A 162 9.00 3.12 -6.69
C PHE A 162 7.49 3.08 -6.93
N LEU A 163 6.69 2.88 -5.87
CA LEU A 163 5.23 2.87 -5.99
C LEU A 163 4.67 4.18 -6.52
N THR A 164 5.27 5.32 -6.17
CA THR A 164 4.85 6.63 -6.69
C THR A 164 5.04 6.70 -8.21
N GLN A 165 6.20 6.27 -8.71
CA GLN A 165 6.51 6.26 -10.14
C GLN A 165 5.60 5.28 -10.89
N ALA A 166 5.45 4.07 -10.35
CA ALA A 166 4.56 3.05 -10.91
C ALA A 166 3.10 3.51 -10.97
N TRP A 167 2.62 4.19 -9.92
CA TRP A 167 1.27 4.75 -9.86
C TRP A 167 1.05 5.81 -10.94
N GLN A 168 1.99 6.75 -11.09
CA GLN A 168 1.92 7.78 -12.13
C GLN A 168 1.90 7.16 -13.53
N ALA A 169 2.74 6.17 -13.79
CA ALA A 169 2.78 5.47 -15.07
C ALA A 169 1.50 4.65 -15.32
N ALA A 170 0.94 3.99 -14.29
CA ALA A 170 -0.30 3.22 -14.40
C ALA A 170 -1.51 4.12 -14.71
N MET A 171 -1.56 5.31 -14.12
CA MET A 171 -2.59 6.32 -14.40
C MET A 171 -2.51 6.86 -15.83
N GLN A 172 -1.31 6.93 -16.41
CA GLN A 172 -1.09 7.41 -17.79
C GLN A 172 -1.37 6.32 -18.84
N ASN A 173 -1.00 5.08 -18.56
CA ASN A 173 -1.07 3.98 -19.55
C ASN A 173 -2.43 3.27 -19.61
N GLN A 174 -3.47 3.83 -18.97
CA GLN A 174 -4.87 3.37 -18.94
C GLN A 174 -5.09 1.98 -19.57
N ILE A 175 -4.78 0.92 -18.81
CA ILE A 175 -4.97 -0.43 -19.31
C ILE A 175 -6.47 -0.74 -19.27
N HIS A 176 -7.08 -0.89 -20.44
CA HIS A 176 -8.47 -1.31 -20.55
C HIS A 176 -8.65 -2.70 -19.93
N LEU A 177 -9.22 -2.73 -18.73
CA LEU A 177 -9.77 -3.94 -18.13
C LEU A 177 -11.15 -4.21 -18.71
N GLN A 178 -11.22 -4.47 -20.00
CA GLN A 178 -12.32 -5.30 -20.50
C GLN A 178 -11.82 -6.73 -20.51
N PHE A 179 -11.81 -7.36 -19.33
CA PHE A 179 -11.78 -8.82 -19.30
C PHE A 179 -13.17 -9.29 -19.78
N PRO A 180 -13.25 -10.15 -20.81
CA PRO A 180 -14.49 -10.38 -21.55
C PRO A 180 -15.53 -11.30 -20.87
N TRP A 181 -15.54 -11.41 -19.54
CA TRP A 181 -16.60 -12.13 -18.81
C TRP A 181 -17.06 -11.43 -17.52
#